data_AF-A0A0V8T9T0-F1
#
_entry.id   AF-A0A0V8T9T0-F1
#
_cell.length_a   1.000
_cell.length_b   1.000
_cell.length_c   1.000
_cell.angle_alpha   90.00
_cell.angle_beta   90.00
_cell.angle_gamma   90.00
#
_symmetry.space_group_name_H-M   'P 1'
#
loop_
_entity.id
_entity.type
_entity.pdbx_description
1 polymer ?
#
loop_
_entity_poly.entity_id
_entity_poly.type
_entity_poly.pdbx_seq_one_letter_code
_entity_poly.pdbx_strand_id
1 'polypeptide(L)'
;MTWVLFLLISAAPSALLLAAWSLYPSPDEPPRWRTWLAARLEAVAVRLRPPAAPPQDPFRTLRVQQRLGAVADHVRRLEVDVHAYARAERIIASRLAYDALLAEACDLAGVEVLPAARGDAQERFREEVELTARGWTW
;
A
#
# COMPACT_ATOMS: atom_id res chain seq x y z
N MET A 1 24.44 -58.79 19.27
CA MET A 1 23.53 -57.71 19.74
C MET A 1 24.11 -56.89 20.88
N THR A 2 24.85 -57.47 21.85
CA THR A 2 25.46 -56.74 22.99
C THR A 2 26.54 -55.73 22.58
N TRP A 3 27.37 -56.04 21.59
CA TRP A 3 28.42 -55.14 21.08
C TRP A 3 27.88 -53.83 20.47
N VAL A 4 26.74 -53.89 19.79
CA VAL A 4 26.07 -52.71 19.22
C VAL A 4 25.55 -51.79 20.33
N LEU A 5 25.03 -52.38 21.42
CA LEU A 5 24.59 -51.65 22.60
C LEU A 5 25.75 -50.95 23.32
N PHE A 6 26.90 -51.60 23.48
CA PHE A 6 28.09 -50.96 24.06
C PHE A 6 28.63 -49.81 23.20
N LEU A 7 28.65 -49.98 21.87
CA LEU A 7 29.04 -48.91 20.95
C LEU A 7 28.07 -47.73 20.99
N LEU A 8 26.75 -47.99 21.01
CA LEU A 8 25.73 -46.95 21.13
C LEU A 8 25.83 -46.21 22.46
N ILE A 9 26.01 -46.91 23.58
CA ILE A 9 26.12 -46.30 24.92
C ILE A 9 27.36 -45.42 25.04
N SER A 10 28.47 -45.79 24.37
CA SER A 10 29.71 -45.01 24.39
C SER A 10 29.68 -43.82 23.41
N ALA A 11 29.04 -43.99 22.25
CA ALA A 11 28.94 -42.94 21.23
C ALA A 11 27.83 -41.91 21.50
N ALA A 12 26.75 -42.31 22.19
CA ALA A 12 25.62 -41.44 22.53
C ALA A 12 25.99 -40.16 23.31
N PRO A 13 26.79 -40.20 24.39
CA PRO A 13 27.17 -38.99 25.11
C PRO A 13 28.03 -38.05 24.25
N SER A 14 28.89 -38.61 23.40
CA SER A 14 29.73 -37.84 22.46
C SER A 14 28.87 -37.11 21.42
N ALA A 15 27.86 -37.79 20.87
CA ALA A 15 26.91 -37.20 19.93
C ALA A 15 26.05 -36.11 20.58
N LEU A 16 25.58 -36.33 21.81
CA LEU A 16 24.83 -35.33 22.59
C LEU A 16 25.68 -34.10 22.90
N LEU A 17 26.95 -34.30 23.25
CA LEU A 17 27.87 -33.20 23.55
C LEU A 17 28.16 -32.36 22.30
N LEU A 18 28.36 -32.99 21.14
CA LEU A 18 28.52 -32.30 19.84
C LEU A 18 27.24 -31.55 19.44
N ALA A 19 26.07 -32.13 19.67
CA ALA A 19 24.79 -31.47 19.44
C ALA A 19 24.62 -30.23 20.33
N ALA A 20 24.95 -30.34 21.63
CA ALA A 20 24.93 -29.24 22.58
C ALA A 20 25.94 -28.13 22.21
N TRP A 21 27.15 -28.51 21.78
CA TRP A 21 28.15 -27.56 21.30
C TRP A 21 27.74 -26.85 20.02
N SER A 22 27.03 -27.52 19.11
CA SER A 22 26.52 -26.91 17.87
C SER A 22 25.44 -25.83 18.10
N LEU A 23 24.86 -25.79 19.30
CA LEU A 23 23.93 -24.74 19.74
C LEU A 23 24.68 -23.51 20.29
N TYR A 24 25.92 -23.67 20.75
CA TYR A 24 26.73 -22.57 21.28
C TYR A 24 27.19 -21.68 20.10
N PRO A 25 26.86 -20.38 20.09
CA PRO A 25 27.26 -19.48 19.02
C PRO A 25 28.76 -19.24 19.07
N SER A 26 29.50 -19.91 18.19
CA SER A 26 30.92 -19.62 17.93
C SER A 26 31.03 -18.42 16.98
N PRO A 27 31.88 -17.44 17.25
CA PRO A 27 32.04 -16.24 16.42
C PRO A 27 32.64 -16.51 15.03
N ASP A 28 33.33 -17.63 14.84
CA ASP A 28 34.18 -17.81 13.65
C ASP A 28 33.53 -18.60 12.50
N GLU A 29 32.48 -19.39 12.73
CA GLU A 29 31.76 -20.07 11.62
C GLU A 29 30.40 -20.65 12.06
N PRO A 30 29.28 -20.27 11.41
CA PRO A 30 27.98 -20.85 11.73
C PRO A 30 27.92 -22.32 11.26
N PRO A 31 27.42 -23.26 12.09
CA PRO A 31 27.34 -24.66 11.72
C PRO A 31 26.41 -24.88 10.51
N ARG A 32 26.80 -25.81 9.62
CA ARG A 32 26.16 -26.06 8.30
C ARG A 32 24.65 -26.34 8.35
N TRP A 33 24.14 -26.89 9.46
CA TRP A 33 22.70 -27.12 9.62
C TRP A 33 21.93 -25.81 9.83
N ARG A 34 22.52 -24.80 10.47
CA ARG A 34 21.91 -23.48 10.68
C ARG A 34 21.83 -22.71 9.37
N THR A 35 22.87 -22.78 8.53
CA THR A 35 22.84 -22.15 7.21
C THR A 35 21.83 -22.83 6.28
N TRP A 36 21.72 -24.17 6.34
CA TRP A 36 20.67 -24.90 5.63
C TRP A 36 19.26 -24.52 6.13
N LEU A 37 19.05 -24.44 7.44
CA LEU A 37 17.78 -24.03 8.04
C LEU A 37 17.44 -22.59 7.66
N ALA A 38 18.40 -21.66 7.74
CA ALA A 38 18.24 -20.29 7.33
C ALA A 38 17.84 -20.20 5.85
N ALA A 39 18.52 -20.91 4.96
CA ALA A 39 18.16 -20.94 3.53
C ALA A 39 16.76 -21.52 3.28
N ARG A 40 16.33 -22.52 4.05
CA ARG A 40 14.95 -23.06 3.99
C ARG A 40 13.93 -22.03 4.46
N LEU A 41 14.20 -21.35 5.57
CA LEU A 41 13.33 -20.31 6.11
C LEU A 41 13.26 -19.09 5.18
N GLU A 42 14.37 -18.69 4.56
CA GLU A 42 14.44 -17.63 3.55
C GLU A 42 13.56 -17.98 2.34
N ALA A 43 13.64 -19.22 1.84
CA ALA A 43 12.82 -19.67 0.72
C ALA A 43 11.31 -19.66 1.05
N VAL A 44 10.96 -20.02 2.29
CA VAL A 44 9.57 -19.92 2.78
C VAL A 44 9.16 -18.46 2.94
N ALA A 45 10.03 -17.62 3.49
CA ALA A 45 9.79 -16.20 3.67
C ALA A 45 9.58 -15.48 2.33
N VAL A 46 10.37 -15.81 1.29
CA VAL A 46 10.19 -15.27 -0.07
C VAL A 46 8.83 -15.68 -0.67
N ARG A 47 8.37 -16.91 -0.40
CA ARG A 47 7.05 -17.37 -0.85
C ARG A 47 5.89 -16.71 -0.11
N LEU A 48 6.08 -16.40 1.17
CA LEU A 48 5.08 -15.75 2.01
C LEU A 48 5.12 -14.22 1.91
N ARG A 49 6.23 -13.65 1.42
CA ARG A 49 6.39 -12.21 1.27
C ARG A 49 5.36 -11.71 0.24
N PRO A 50 4.48 -10.77 0.63
CA PRO A 50 3.59 -10.14 -0.32
C PRO A 50 4.40 -9.51 -1.46
N PRO A 51 3.87 -9.49 -2.70
CA PRO A 51 4.51 -8.74 -3.77
C PRO A 51 4.74 -7.30 -3.32
N ALA A 52 5.93 -6.75 -3.63
CA ALA A 52 6.23 -5.35 -3.35
C ALA A 52 5.13 -4.49 -3.99
N ALA A 53 4.65 -3.50 -3.24
CA ALA A 53 3.67 -2.55 -3.78
C ALA A 53 4.22 -1.94 -5.08
N PRO A 54 3.39 -1.79 -6.12
CA PRO A 54 3.83 -1.18 -7.36
C PRO A 54 4.42 0.22 -7.08
N PRO A 55 5.49 0.62 -7.79
CA PRO A 55 6.07 1.94 -7.61
C PRO A 55 5.00 3.01 -7.81
N GLN A 56 4.84 3.89 -6.82
CA GLN A 56 3.88 4.99 -6.90
C GLN A 56 4.35 6.00 -7.95
N ASP A 57 3.45 6.37 -8.87
CA ASP A 57 3.74 7.38 -9.89
C ASP A 57 3.83 8.78 -9.24
N PRO A 58 5.01 9.43 -9.24
CA PRO A 58 5.21 10.72 -8.58
C PRO A 58 4.38 11.85 -9.21
N PHE A 59 3.92 11.68 -10.46
CA PHE A 59 3.11 12.67 -11.16
C PHE A 59 1.61 12.47 -10.99
N ARG A 60 1.18 11.42 -10.27
CA ARG A 60 -0.26 11.12 -10.10
C ARG A 60 -1.00 12.31 -9.49
N THR A 61 -0.44 12.90 -8.43
CA THR A 61 -0.99 14.10 -7.77
C THR A 61 -1.14 15.27 -8.74
N LEU A 62 -0.11 15.58 -9.52
CA LEU A 62 -0.14 16.69 -10.48
C LEU A 62 -1.18 16.47 -11.58
N ARG A 63 -1.33 15.24 -12.09
CA ARG A 63 -2.35 14.92 -13.09
C ARG A 63 -3.76 15.06 -12.53
N VAL A 64 -3.98 14.65 -11.28
CA VAL A 64 -5.27 14.83 -10.60
C VAL A 64 -5.58 16.31 -10.41
N GLN A 65 -4.63 17.11 -9.91
CA GLN A 65 -4.79 18.57 -9.78
C GLN A 65 -5.12 19.24 -11.12
N GLN A 66 -4.38 18.90 -12.19
CA GLN A 66 -4.64 19.45 -13.52
C GLN A 66 -6.05 19.10 -14.04
N ARG A 67 -6.49 17.85 -13.84
CA ARG A 67 -7.83 17.41 -14.25
C ARG A 67 -8.91 18.10 -13.42
N LEU A 68 -8.69 18.25 -12.12
CA LEU A 68 -9.61 18.91 -11.19
C LEU A 68 -9.82 20.37 -11.62
N GLY A 69 -8.74 21.10 -11.91
CA GLY A 69 -8.79 22.48 -12.41
C GLY A 69 -9.53 22.60 -13.74
N ALA A 70 -9.21 21.72 -14.70
CA ALA A 70 -9.89 21.71 -16.00
C ALA A 70 -11.41 21.47 -15.88
N VAL A 71 -11.84 20.59 -14.97
CA VAL A 71 -13.27 20.30 -14.73
C VAL A 71 -13.93 21.44 -13.94
N ALA A 72 -13.26 22.00 -12.93
CA ALA A 72 -13.77 23.14 -12.16
C ALA A 72 -14.04 24.34 -13.08
N ASP A 73 -13.09 24.65 -13.96
CA ASP A 73 -13.25 25.67 -14.98
C ASP A 73 -14.37 25.35 -15.96
N HIS A 74 -14.55 24.07 -16.32
CA HIS A 74 -15.64 23.65 -17.19
C HIS A 74 -17.01 23.88 -16.55
N VAL A 75 -17.17 23.49 -15.28
CA VAL A 75 -18.40 23.74 -14.50
C VAL A 75 -18.68 25.24 -14.44
N ARG A 76 -17.68 26.06 -14.11
CA ARG A 76 -17.82 27.52 -14.02
C ARG A 76 -18.24 28.15 -15.36
N ARG A 77 -17.67 27.70 -16.48
CA ARG A 77 -18.08 28.14 -17.82
C ARG A 77 -19.53 27.78 -18.13
N LEU A 78 -19.98 26.57 -17.79
CA LEU A 78 -21.36 26.15 -17.98
C LEU A 78 -22.34 26.91 -17.09
N GLU A 79 -21.92 27.31 -15.90
CA GLU A 79 -22.73 28.13 -15.00
C GLU A 79 -22.95 29.54 -15.56
N VAL A 80 -21.95 30.11 -16.23
CA VAL A 80 -22.03 31.46 -16.84
C VAL A 80 -22.74 31.43 -18.21
N ASP A 81 -22.51 30.41 -19.03
CA ASP A 81 -23.11 30.32 -20.37
C ASP A 81 -24.57 29.84 -20.33
N VAL A 82 -25.51 30.79 -20.36
CA VAL A 82 -26.95 30.54 -20.33
C VAL A 82 -27.46 29.90 -21.64
N HIS A 83 -26.76 30.08 -22.76
CA HIS A 83 -27.19 29.60 -24.07
C HIS A 83 -26.60 28.24 -24.45
N ALA A 84 -25.82 27.64 -23.56
CA ALA A 84 -25.26 26.31 -23.75
C ALA A 84 -26.36 25.27 -24.01
N TYR A 85 -26.24 24.55 -25.12
CA TYR A 85 -27.07 23.39 -25.40
C TYR A 85 -26.96 22.35 -24.27
N ALA A 86 -28.11 21.78 -23.87
CA ALA A 86 -28.23 20.79 -22.80
C ALA A 86 -27.53 21.19 -21.48
N ARG A 87 -27.52 22.49 -21.15
CA ARG A 87 -26.81 23.05 -19.99
C ARG A 87 -27.05 22.29 -18.68
N ALA A 88 -28.31 21.99 -18.36
CA ALA A 88 -28.65 21.30 -17.11
C ALA A 88 -27.96 19.93 -16.99
N GLU A 89 -28.09 19.09 -18.02
CA GLU A 89 -27.47 17.77 -18.06
C GLU A 89 -25.94 17.85 -18.02
N ARG A 90 -25.36 18.82 -18.76
CA ARG A 90 -23.91 19.03 -18.79
C ARG A 90 -23.37 19.51 -17.45
N ILE A 91 -24.08 20.39 -16.75
CA ILE A 91 -23.71 20.83 -15.39
C ILE A 91 -23.76 19.64 -14.44
N ILE A 92 -24.83 18.82 -14.49
CA ILE A 92 -24.95 17.63 -13.63
C ILE A 92 -23.79 16.66 -13.89
N ALA A 93 -23.54 16.31 -15.15
CA ALA A 93 -22.46 15.41 -15.52
C ALA A 93 -21.08 15.93 -15.12
N SER A 94 -20.83 17.23 -15.32
CA SER A 94 -19.54 17.86 -14.99
C SER A 94 -19.33 17.94 -13.48
N ARG A 95 -20.38 18.22 -12.69
CA ARG A 95 -20.31 18.18 -11.23
C ARG A 95 -20.06 16.79 -10.69
N LEU A 96 -20.69 15.76 -11.25
CA LEU A 96 -20.41 14.37 -10.86
C LEU A 96 -18.96 13.96 -11.18
N ALA A 97 -18.44 14.40 -12.33
CA ALA A 97 -17.04 14.19 -12.68
C ALA A 97 -16.08 14.94 -11.73
N TYR A 98 -16.46 16.15 -11.31
CA TYR A 98 -15.73 16.93 -10.32
C TYR A 98 -15.69 16.22 -8.96
N ASP A 99 -16.83 15.75 -8.45
CA ASP A 99 -16.93 15.02 -7.19
C ASP A 99 -16.06 13.75 -7.19
N ALA A 100 -16.04 13.02 -8.31
CA ALA A 100 -15.20 11.84 -8.46
C ALA A 100 -13.70 12.17 -8.43
N LEU A 101 -13.29 13.29 -9.03
CA LEU A 101 -11.90 13.76 -8.98
C LEU A 101 -11.52 14.30 -7.60
N LEU A 102 -12.48 14.90 -6.89
CA LEU A 102 -12.29 15.38 -5.52
C LEU A 102 -12.04 14.22 -4.57
N ALA A 103 -12.83 13.14 -4.69
CA ALA A 103 -12.59 11.90 -3.95
C ALA A 103 -11.23 11.25 -4.26
N GLU A 104 -10.79 11.27 -5.54
CA GLU A 104 -9.44 10.79 -5.92
C GLU A 104 -8.34 11.66 -5.31
N ALA A 105 -8.53 12.98 -5.26
CA ALA A 105 -7.60 13.90 -4.61
C ALA A 105 -7.55 13.67 -3.09
N CYS A 106 -8.70 13.44 -2.44
CA CYS A 106 -8.78 13.08 -1.03
C CYS A 106 -8.03 11.78 -0.71
N ASP A 107 -8.21 10.73 -1.53
CA ASP A 107 -7.46 9.47 -1.41
C ASP A 107 -5.94 9.72 -1.48
N LEU A 108 -5.48 10.51 -2.44
CA LEU A 108 -4.07 10.88 -2.58
C LEU A 108 -3.54 11.74 -1.43
N ALA A 109 -4.41 12.54 -0.81
CA ALA A 109 -4.09 13.39 0.32
C ALA A 109 -4.21 12.68 1.68
N GLY A 110 -4.68 11.42 1.71
CA GLY A 110 -4.97 10.69 2.94
C GLY A 110 -6.14 11.27 3.74
N VAL A 111 -7.08 11.94 3.07
CA VAL A 111 -8.31 12.48 3.65
C VAL A 111 -9.40 11.42 3.59
N GLU A 112 -10.07 11.18 4.70
CA GLU A 112 -11.21 10.25 4.75
C GLU A 112 -12.43 10.84 4.03
N VAL A 113 -12.86 10.14 2.99
CA VAL A 113 -14.09 10.44 2.24
C VAL A 113 -15.23 9.67 2.88
N LEU A 114 -16.21 10.40 3.42
CA LEU A 114 -17.39 9.80 4.03
C LEU A 114 -18.38 9.37 2.93
N PRO A 115 -19.06 8.24 3.08
CA PRO A 115 -20.09 7.83 2.14
C PRO A 115 -21.27 8.80 2.20
N ALA A 116 -21.45 9.58 1.13
CA ALA A 116 -22.54 10.55 1.00
C ALA A 116 -23.34 10.34 -0.29
N ALA A 117 -24.49 11.00 -0.37
CA ALA A 117 -25.31 10.99 -1.57
C ALA A 117 -24.53 11.64 -2.73
N ARG A 118 -24.65 11.07 -3.93
CA ARG A 118 -23.99 11.65 -5.12
C ARG A 118 -24.45 13.08 -5.33
N GLY A 119 -23.50 13.99 -5.50
CA GLY A 119 -23.78 15.40 -5.74
C GLY A 119 -24.04 16.23 -4.49
N ASP A 120 -23.87 15.68 -3.28
CA ASP A 120 -24.01 16.44 -2.03
C ASP A 120 -23.04 17.63 -1.99
N ALA A 121 -23.60 18.83 -1.96
CA ALA A 121 -22.83 20.06 -1.99
C ALA A 121 -22.06 20.31 -0.68
N GLN A 122 -22.56 19.82 0.45
CA GLN A 122 -21.93 20.05 1.75
C GLN A 122 -20.67 19.21 1.90
N GLU A 123 -20.73 17.93 1.53
CA GLU A 123 -19.55 17.06 1.53
C GLU A 123 -18.51 17.50 0.52
N ARG A 124 -18.94 17.91 -0.69
CA ARG A 124 -18.03 18.53 -1.66
C ARG A 124 -17.28 19.70 -1.04
N PHE A 125 -17.99 20.63 -0.39
CA PHE A 125 -17.35 21.77 0.24
C PHE A 125 -16.38 21.38 1.37
N ARG A 126 -16.73 20.38 2.19
CA ARG A 126 -15.83 19.84 3.23
C ARG A 126 -14.54 19.31 2.62
N GLU A 127 -14.64 18.50 1.57
CA GLU A 127 -13.50 17.93 0.85
C GLU A 127 -12.61 19.01 0.23
N GLU A 128 -13.19 20.02 -0.41
CA GLU A 128 -12.45 21.16 -0.98
C GLU A 128 -11.63 21.91 0.08
N VAL A 129 -12.23 22.17 1.25
CA VAL A 129 -11.56 22.84 2.36
C VAL A 129 -10.43 21.99 2.92
N GLU A 130 -10.65 20.69 3.14
CA GLU A 130 -9.62 19.78 3.64
C GLU A 130 -8.43 19.66 2.67
N LEU A 131 -8.69 19.63 1.36
CA LEU A 131 -7.63 19.62 0.34
C LEU A 131 -6.86 20.94 0.32
N THR A 132 -7.57 22.07 0.35
CA THR A 132 -6.95 23.40 0.38
C THR A 132 -6.07 23.59 1.62
N ALA A 133 -6.53 23.11 2.79
CA ALA A 133 -5.76 23.14 4.03
C ALA A 133 -4.46 22.33 3.96
N ARG A 134 -4.40 21.31 3.09
CA ARG A 134 -3.20 20.50 2.81
C ARG A 134 -2.35 21.06 1.66
N GLY A 135 -2.67 22.25 1.16
CA GLY A 135 -1.92 22.93 0.10
C GLY A 135 -2.24 22.45 -1.30
N TRP A 136 -3.33 21.71 -1.50
CA TRP A 136 -3.82 21.41 -2.84
C TRP A 136 -4.38 22.67 -3.49
N THR A 137 -4.09 22.82 -4.77
CA THR A 137 -4.60 23.92 -5.59
C THR A 137 -4.98 23.39 -6.96
N TRP A 138 -6.02 23.99 -7.55
CA TRP A 138 -6.51 23.66 -8.89
C TRP A 138 -7.30 24.83 -9.47
#